data_AF-A0A2T2UAQ5-F1
#
_entry.id   AF-A0A2T2UAQ5-F1
#
_cell.length_a   1.000
_cell.length_b   1.000
_cell.length_c   1.000
_cell.angle_alpha   90.00
_cell.angle_beta   90.00
_cell.angle_gamma   90.00
#
_symmetry.space_group_name_H-M   'P 1'
#
loop_
_entity.id
_entity.type
_entity.pdbx_description
1 polymer ?
#
loop_
_entity_poly.entity_id
_entity_poly.type
_entity_poly.pdbx_seq_one_letter_code
_entity_poly.pdbx_strand_id
1 'polypeptide(L)'
;IVSSAFDEMLRVIDERYPVTDWNVYLAQASDGDNWREDLERCPRVLSERVLPLCQYAAYVEIARGASAGLDPLAGGGESELWHSYDAVAEQHEHFARRRIAEPGDIFPVFRDLFRREGLEA
;
A
#
# COMPACT_ATOMS: atom_id res chain seq x y z
N ILE A 1 -8.14 8.51 9.64
CA ILE A 1 -6.88 9.26 9.42
C ILE A 1 -5.81 8.19 9.28
N VAL A 2 -5.19 8.08 8.12
CA VAL A 2 -4.22 7.01 7.80
C VAL A 2 -2.82 7.39 8.26
N SER A 3 -2.43 8.65 8.14
CA SER A 3 -1.06 9.09 8.42
C SER A 3 -0.61 8.88 9.88
N SER A 4 -1.53 8.75 10.83
CA SER A 4 -1.22 8.39 12.22
C SER A 4 -0.66 6.97 12.35
N ALA A 5 -1.08 6.03 11.49
CA ALA A 5 -0.51 4.69 11.44
C ALA A 5 0.95 4.71 10.98
N PHE A 6 1.29 5.62 10.05
CA PHE A 6 2.68 5.82 9.63
C PHE A 6 3.53 6.47 10.72
N ASP A 7 2.98 7.44 11.47
CA ASP A 7 3.70 8.01 12.61
C ASP A 7 4.01 6.93 13.66
N GLU A 8 3.06 6.05 13.95
CA GLU A 8 3.26 4.94 14.88
C GLU A 8 4.23 3.89 14.34
N MET A 9 4.17 3.56 13.05
CA MET A 9 5.14 2.70 12.39
C MET A 9 6.56 3.25 12.54
N LEU A 10 6.76 4.54 12.28
CA LEU A 10 8.07 5.20 12.40
C LEU A 10 8.60 5.14 13.84
N ARG A 11 7.72 5.35 14.83
CA ARG A 11 8.08 5.20 16.25
C ARG A 11 8.51 3.77 16.58
N VAL A 12 7.77 2.77 16.11
CA VAL A 12 8.08 1.35 16.36
C VAL A 12 9.39 0.93 15.68
N ILE A 13 9.67 1.42 14.47
CA ILE A 13 10.94 1.18 13.77
C ILE A 13 12.09 1.73 14.61
N ASP A 14 12.01 3.00 15.03
CA ASP A 14 13.07 3.64 15.82
C ASP A 14 13.33 2.93 17.16
N GLU A 15 12.27 2.60 17.89
CA GLU A 15 12.39 2.02 19.24
C GLU A 15 12.79 0.54 19.24
N ARG A 16 12.44 -0.23 18.20
CA ARG A 16 12.48 -1.70 18.24
C ARG A 16 13.16 -2.37 17.06
N TYR A 17 13.18 -1.73 15.90
CA TYR A 17 13.65 -2.33 14.65
C TYR A 17 14.49 -1.34 13.82
N PRO A 18 15.64 -0.86 14.35
CA PRO A 18 16.48 0.09 13.62
C PRO A 18 16.94 -0.52 12.29
N VAL A 19 16.87 0.28 11.22
CA VAL A 19 17.13 -0.18 9.84
C VAL A 19 18.57 -0.59 9.58
N THR A 20 19.50 -0.31 10.51
CA THR A 20 20.87 -0.84 10.45
C THR A 20 20.94 -2.34 10.73
N ASP A 21 19.94 -2.86 11.44
CA ASP A 21 19.90 -4.24 11.93
C ASP A 21 18.76 -5.06 11.31
N TRP A 22 17.74 -4.38 10.77
CA TRP A 22 16.52 -5.00 10.25
C TRP A 22 16.17 -4.52 8.84
N ASN A 23 15.69 -5.45 8.02
CA ASN A 23 14.98 -5.09 6.81
C ASN A 23 13.51 -4.81 7.13
N VAL A 24 12.97 -3.72 6.60
CA VAL A 24 11.58 -3.29 6.85
C VAL A 24 10.75 -3.42 5.59
N TYR A 25 9.58 -4.03 5.73
CA TYR A 25 8.61 -4.25 4.66
C TYR A 25 7.24 -3.74 5.11
N LEU A 26 6.64 -2.83 4.34
CA LEU A 26 5.30 -2.32 4.61
C LEU A 26 4.25 -3.10 3.80
N ALA A 27 3.19 -3.55 4.46
CA ALA A 27 1.99 -4.04 3.82
C ALA A 27 0.77 -3.32 4.43
N GLN A 28 0.26 -2.32 3.73
CA GLN A 28 -0.92 -1.56 4.12
C GLN A 28 -2.15 -2.14 3.41
N ALA A 29 -3.20 -2.47 4.16
CA ALA A 29 -4.51 -2.81 3.60
C ALA A 29 -5.55 -1.79 4.08
N SER A 30 -6.36 -1.25 3.17
CA SER A 30 -7.38 -0.23 3.47
C SER A 30 -8.60 -0.38 2.56
N ASP A 31 -9.78 0.09 2.99
CA ASP A 31 -10.95 0.24 2.12
C ASP A 31 -10.93 1.56 1.29
N GLY A 32 -9.82 2.30 1.36
CA GLY A 32 -9.59 3.53 0.60
C GLY A 32 -10.15 4.79 1.24
N ASP A 33 -10.83 4.66 2.39
CA ASP A 33 -11.40 5.82 3.09
C ASP A 33 -10.34 6.57 3.91
N ASN A 34 -10.29 7.89 3.74
CA ASN A 34 -9.44 8.76 4.55
C ASN A 34 -10.06 10.15 4.71
N TRP A 35 -9.62 10.87 5.74
CA TRP A 35 -10.06 12.24 5.98
C TRP A 35 -9.40 13.18 4.97
N ARG A 36 -10.14 14.16 4.46
CA ARG A 36 -9.66 15.07 3.41
C ARG A 36 -8.40 15.82 3.82
N GLU A 37 -8.33 16.23 5.08
CA GLU A 37 -7.17 16.91 5.66
C GLU A 37 -5.92 16.01 5.71
N ASP A 38 -6.13 14.69 5.69
CA ASP A 38 -5.06 13.69 5.73
C ASP A 38 -4.59 13.26 4.34
N LEU A 39 -5.37 13.49 3.29
CA LEU A 39 -5.02 13.11 1.91
C LEU A 39 -3.79 13.87 1.37
N GLU A 40 -3.45 15.02 1.95
CA GLU A 40 -2.21 15.73 1.61
C GLU A 40 -1.02 15.26 2.46
N ARG A 41 -1.25 14.99 3.75
CA ARG A 41 -0.19 14.59 4.68
C ARG A 41 0.25 13.16 4.45
N CYS A 42 -0.70 12.25 4.25
CA CYS A 42 -0.48 10.83 4.16
C CYS A 42 0.52 10.43 3.05
N PRO A 43 0.33 10.81 1.77
CA PRO A 43 1.30 10.49 0.71
C PRO A 43 2.66 11.13 0.97
N ARG A 44 2.71 12.34 1.55
CA ARG A 44 3.97 13.00 1.90
C ARG A 44 4.75 12.22 2.96
N VAL A 45 4.10 11.81 4.06
CA VAL A 45 4.75 10.99 5.10
C VAL A 45 5.20 9.64 4.55
N LEU A 46 4.37 9.00 3.72
CA LEU A 46 4.73 7.75 3.04
C LEU A 46 6.00 7.95 2.20
N SER A 47 6.00 8.91 1.28
CA SER A 47 7.10 9.17 0.34
C SER A 47 8.39 9.62 1.03
N GLU A 48 8.31 10.58 1.94
CA GLU A 48 9.49 11.27 2.48
C GLU A 48 10.09 10.58 3.71
N ARG A 49 9.30 9.78 4.45
CA ARG A 49 9.72 9.23 5.74
C ARG A 49 9.64 7.72 5.82
N VAL A 50 8.58 7.12 5.28
CA VAL A 50 8.36 5.67 5.42
C VAL A 50 9.12 4.89 4.35
N LEU A 51 8.95 5.25 3.08
CA LEU A 51 9.57 4.53 1.96
C LEU A 51 11.10 4.51 1.98
N PRO A 52 11.82 5.56 2.44
CA PRO A 52 13.28 5.52 2.57
C PRO A 52 13.79 4.48 3.59
N LEU A 53 12.93 4.06 4.52
CA LEU A 53 13.27 3.05 5.54
C LEU A 53 12.88 1.64 5.11
N CYS A 54 12.01 1.50 4.10
CA CYS A 54 11.49 0.23 3.64
C CYS A 54 12.27 -0.30 2.45
N GLN A 55 12.44 -1.61 2.37
CA GLN A 55 13.04 -2.26 1.19
C GLN A 55 11.97 -2.55 0.15
N TYR A 56 10.72 -2.69 0.59
CA TYR A 56 9.56 -2.79 -0.27
C TYR A 56 8.30 -2.39 0.51
N ALA A 57 7.36 -1.76 -0.17
CA ALA A 57 6.09 -1.36 0.39
C ALA A 57 4.94 -1.73 -0.56
N ALA A 58 3.86 -2.28 -0.01
CA ALA A 58 2.65 -2.59 -0.75
C ALA A 58 1.44 -1.90 -0.11
N TYR A 59 0.66 -1.21 -0.93
CA TYR A 59 -0.69 -0.77 -0.59
C TYR A 59 -1.71 -1.67 -1.29
N VAL A 60 -2.64 -2.22 -0.52
CA VAL A 60 -3.73 -3.07 -0.99
C VAL A 60 -5.05 -2.40 -0.66
N GLU A 61 -5.78 -2.03 -1.70
CA GLU A 61 -7.12 -1.46 -1.54
C GLU A 61 -8.19 -2.56 -1.64
N ILE A 62 -9.08 -2.58 -0.66
CA ILE A 62 -10.25 -3.46 -0.67
C ILE A 62 -11.36 -2.75 -1.45
N ALA A 63 -11.56 -3.20 -2.69
CA ALA A 63 -12.55 -2.63 -3.59
C ALA A 63 -13.96 -2.92 -3.08
N ARG A 64 -14.77 -1.87 -2.86
CA ARG A 64 -16.18 -2.01 -2.50
C ARG A 64 -17.05 -2.01 -3.76
N GLY A 65 -17.96 -2.98 -3.85
CA GLY A 65 -19.04 -2.94 -4.84
C GLY A 65 -18.69 -3.44 -6.24
N ALA A 66 -17.81 -4.45 -6.35
CA ALA A 66 -17.78 -5.30 -7.54
C ALA A 66 -19.18 -5.91 -7.74
N SER A 67 -19.99 -5.25 -8.56
CA SER A 67 -21.29 -5.77 -8.95
C SER A 67 -21.03 -7.04 -9.73
N ALA A 68 -21.65 -8.14 -9.32
CA ALA A 68 -21.52 -9.44 -9.97
C ALA A 68 -21.74 -9.28 -11.49
N GLY A 69 -20.68 -9.44 -12.28
CA GLY A 69 -20.72 -9.35 -13.74
C GLY A 69 -19.76 -8.33 -14.38
N LEU A 70 -19.11 -7.44 -13.62
CA LEU A 70 -17.96 -6.66 -14.10
C LEU A 70 -16.65 -7.32 -13.62
N ASP A 71 -15.54 -7.08 -14.32
CA ASP A 71 -14.20 -7.53 -13.90
C ASP A 71 -14.01 -7.22 -12.39
N PRO A 72 -13.75 -8.23 -11.53
CA PRO A 72 -13.60 -8.03 -10.10
C PRO A 72 -12.57 -6.95 -9.74
N LEU A 73 -11.49 -6.83 -10.52
CA LEU A 73 -10.47 -5.80 -10.35
C LEU A 73 -10.90 -4.41 -10.86
N ALA A 74 -11.90 -4.36 -11.75
CA ALA A 74 -12.54 -3.14 -12.25
C ALA A 74 -13.81 -2.74 -11.46
N GLY A 75 -14.21 -3.54 -10.47
CA GLY A 75 -15.36 -3.27 -9.61
C GLY A 75 -15.08 -2.14 -8.62
N GLY A 76 -15.91 -1.09 -8.64
CA GLY A 76 -15.76 0.09 -7.78
C GLY A 76 -14.63 1.02 -8.25
N GLY A 77 -14.89 2.34 -8.30
CA GLY A 77 -13.85 3.32 -8.67
C GLY A 77 -12.68 3.31 -7.69
N GLU A 78 -11.52 3.77 -8.15
CA GLU A 78 -10.35 4.03 -7.31
C GLU A 78 -10.69 5.09 -6.26
N SER A 79 -10.22 4.90 -5.02
CA SER A 79 -10.50 5.85 -3.93
C SER A 79 -9.69 7.15 -4.06
N GLU A 80 -10.08 8.19 -3.32
CA GLU A 80 -9.25 9.41 -3.20
C GLU A 80 -7.86 9.07 -2.62
N LEU A 81 -7.77 8.09 -1.72
CA LEU A 81 -6.49 7.62 -1.17
C LEU A 81 -5.64 6.91 -2.23
N TRP A 82 -6.24 6.06 -3.06
CA TRP A 82 -5.56 5.41 -4.18
C TRP A 82 -4.89 6.45 -5.08
N HIS A 83 -5.66 7.45 -5.53
CA HIS A 83 -5.16 8.52 -6.38
C HIS A 83 -4.10 9.38 -5.70
N SER A 84 -4.23 9.63 -4.39
CA SER A 84 -3.20 10.38 -3.64
C SER A 84 -1.83 9.69 -3.66
N TYR A 85 -1.80 8.38 -3.90
CA TYR A 85 -0.57 7.59 -4.00
C TYR A 85 -0.03 7.44 -5.44
N ASP A 86 -0.69 7.99 -6.46
CA ASP A 86 -0.22 7.91 -7.87
C ASP A 86 1.19 8.47 -8.01
N ALA A 87 1.39 9.72 -7.60
CA ALA A 87 2.69 10.38 -7.67
C ALA A 87 3.76 9.67 -6.80
N VAL A 88 3.35 9.02 -5.70
CA VAL A 88 4.28 8.26 -4.86
C VAL A 88 4.75 7.00 -5.58
N ALA A 89 3.85 6.27 -6.24
CA ALA A 89 4.19 5.08 -7.01
C ALA A 89 5.04 5.39 -8.25
N GLU A 90 4.86 6.56 -8.86
CA GLU A 90 5.73 7.02 -9.96
C GLU A 90 7.15 7.36 -9.49
N GLN A 91 7.31 7.81 -8.25
CA GLN A 91 8.60 8.24 -7.69
C GLN A 91 9.40 7.12 -7.03
N HIS A 92 8.74 6.03 -6.61
CA HIS A 92 9.35 4.96 -5.81
C HIS A 92 9.06 3.59 -6.41
N GLU A 93 10.04 3.02 -7.12
CA GLU A 93 9.91 1.71 -7.77
C GLU A 93 9.61 0.56 -6.80
N HIS A 94 10.04 0.68 -5.54
CA HIS A 94 9.80 -0.29 -4.47
C HIS A 94 8.47 -0.09 -3.73
N PHE A 95 7.55 0.71 -4.29
CA PHE A 95 6.19 0.88 -3.79
C PHE A 95 5.17 0.37 -4.83
N ALA A 96 4.42 -0.67 -4.46
CA ALA A 96 3.40 -1.26 -5.30
C ALA A 96 1.99 -1.02 -4.74
N ARG A 97 1.02 -0.94 -5.66
CA ARG A 97 -0.40 -0.81 -5.33
C ARG A 97 -1.19 -1.91 -6.03
N ARG A 98 -2.13 -2.55 -5.31
CA ARG A 98 -3.01 -3.59 -5.85
C ARG A 98 -4.41 -3.47 -5.24
N ARG A 99 -5.40 -4.04 -5.93
CA ARG A 99 -6.79 -4.10 -5.44
C ARG A 99 -7.20 -5.53 -5.20
N ILE A 100 -8.05 -5.73 -4.19
CA ILE A 100 -8.69 -7.01 -3.85
C ILE A 100 -10.19 -6.75 -3.77
N ALA A 101 -10.98 -7.48 -4.54
CA ALA A 101 -12.44 -7.34 -4.54
C ALA A 101 -13.13 -8.50 -3.81
N GLU A 102 -12.58 -9.70 -3.92
CA GLU A 102 -13.09 -10.90 -3.25
C GLU A 102 -12.01 -11.69 -2.52
N PRO A 103 -12.36 -12.55 -1.54
CA PRO A 103 -11.37 -13.35 -0.81
C PRO A 103 -10.48 -14.23 -1.70
N GLY A 104 -10.99 -14.63 -2.87
CA GLY A 104 -10.23 -15.39 -3.87
C GLY A 104 -9.03 -14.64 -4.45
N ASP A 105 -9.05 -13.31 -4.44
CA ASP A 105 -7.98 -12.46 -4.98
C ASP A 105 -6.77 -12.37 -4.04
N ILE A 106 -6.91 -12.70 -2.75
CA ILE A 106 -5.87 -12.49 -1.74
C ILE A 106 -4.59 -13.23 -2.12
N PHE A 107 -4.66 -14.54 -2.36
CA PHE A 107 -3.47 -15.30 -2.71
C PHE A 107 -2.79 -14.85 -4.01
N PRO A 108 -3.48 -14.71 -5.17
CA PRO A 108 -2.84 -14.27 -6.40
C PRO A 108 -2.25 -12.86 -6.30
N VAL A 109 -2.90 -11.92 -5.61
CA VAL A 109 -2.39 -10.56 -5.41
C VAL A 109 -1.12 -10.55 -4.57
N PHE A 110 -1.11 -11.25 -3.42
CA PHE A 110 0.10 -11.33 -2.60
C PHE A 110 1.22 -12.08 -3.31
N ARG A 111 0.91 -13.13 -4.07
CA ARG A 111 1.90 -13.85 -4.88
C ARG A 111 2.54 -12.93 -5.92
N ASP A 112 1.77 -12.05 -6.56
CA ASP A 112 2.27 -11.07 -7.52
C ASP A 112 3.17 -10.02 -6.83
N LEU A 113 2.71 -9.43 -5.73
CA LEU A 113 3.45 -8.42 -4.96
C LEU A 113 4.82 -8.91 -4.47
N PHE A 114 4.90 -10.17 -4.03
CA PHE A 114 6.11 -10.73 -3.44
C PHE A 114 6.84 -11.72 -4.36
N ARG A 115 6.49 -11.75 -5.65
CA ARG A 115 7.21 -12.59 -6.62
C ARG A 115 8.65 -12.08 -6.72
N ARG A 116 9.62 -12.99 -6.63
CA ARG A 116 11.00 -12.68 -6.99
C ARG A 116 11.08 -12.42 -8.48
N GLU A 117 11.55 -11.25 -8.89
CA GLU A 117 11.95 -11.00 -10.28
C GLU A 117 12.97 -12.07 -10.70
N GLY A 118 12.72 -12.73 -11.85
CA GLY A 118 13.63 -13.72 -12.44
C GLY A 118 13.24 -15.20 -12.33
N LEU A 119 12.10 -15.56 -11.73
CA LEU A 119 11.55 -16.93 -11.80
C LEU A 119 10.33 -16.94 -12.72
N GLU A 120 10.51 -17.34 -13.98
CA GLU A 120 9.39 -17.74 -14.85
C GLU A 120 8.67 -18.95 -14.25
N ALA A 121 7.35 -19.01 -14.44
CA ALA A 121 6.46 -20.01 -13.87
C ALA A 121 6.38 -21.26 -14.75
#